data_AF-T0Y9M0-F1
#
_entry.id   AF-T0Y9M0-F1
#
_cell.length_a   1.000
_cell.length_b   1.000
_cell.length_c   1.000
_cell.angle_alpha   90.00
_cell.angle_beta   90.00
_cell.angle_gamma   90.00
#
_symmetry.space_group_name_H-M   'P 1'
#
loop_
_entity.id
_entity.type
_entity.pdbx_description
1 polymer ?
#
loop_
_entity_poly.entity_id
_entity_poly.type
_entity_poly.pdbx_seq_one_letter_code
_entity_poly.pdbx_strand_id
1 'polypeptide(L)' 'MLAICRRVWWYLYMAFIVGKKQNGKTYYYLAESARVEGKPRIVSQRYLGSAVGDRRSTLRERTG' A
#
# COMPACT_ATOMS: atom_id res chain seq x y z
N MET A 1 13.73 8.95 -36.09
CA MET A 1 13.30 7.91 -35.13
C MET A 1 14.03 8.18 -33.82
N LEU A 2 13.51 9.09 -32.97
CA LEU A 2 14.22 9.58 -31.79
C LEU A 2 14.08 8.57 -30.63
N ALA A 3 15.22 8.01 -30.24
CA ALA A 3 15.37 7.16 -29.07
C ALA A 3 15.00 7.97 -27.81
N ILE A 4 13.88 7.60 -27.18
CA ILE A 4 13.42 8.20 -25.93
C ILE A 4 14.38 7.74 -24.83
N CYS A 5 15.34 8.60 -24.51
CA CYS A 5 16.23 8.48 -23.37
C CYS A 5 15.37 8.39 -22.09
N ARG A 6 15.23 7.19 -21.54
CA ARG A 6 14.48 6.91 -20.31
C ARG A 6 15.21 7.57 -19.15
N ARG A 7 14.84 8.81 -18.82
CA ARG A 7 15.32 9.53 -17.63
C ARG A 7 14.67 8.89 -16.40
N VAL A 8 15.30 7.85 -15.87
CA VAL A 8 14.91 7.19 -14.62
C VAL A 8 15.25 8.13 -13.47
N TRP A 9 14.30 8.99 -13.11
CA TRP A 9 14.37 9.77 -11.89
C TRP A 9 14.18 8.83 -10.71
N TRP A 10 15.23 8.69 -9.89
CA TRP A 10 15.21 7.96 -8.63
C TRP A 10 14.30 8.69 -7.62
N TYR A 11 12.99 8.48 -7.73
CA TYR A 11 12.07 8.78 -6.64
C TYR A 11 12.11 7.60 -5.68
N LEU A 12 12.63 7.82 -4.47
CA LEU A 12 12.62 6.83 -3.40
C LEU A 12 11.18 6.31 -3.24
N TYR A 13 10.96 5.09 -3.69
CA TYR A 13 9.66 4.45 -3.66
C TYR A 13 9.38 4.06 -2.22
N MET A 14 8.66 4.93 -1.51
CA MET A 14 8.44 4.78 -0.08
C MET A 14 7.06 4.17 0.14
N ALA A 15 7.05 2.94 0.63
CA ALA A 15 5.83 2.26 1.05
C ALA A 15 5.47 2.65 2.48
N PHE A 16 4.19 2.92 2.75
CA PHE A 16 3.68 3.27 4.06
C PHE A 16 2.31 2.65 4.32
N ILE A 17 2.00 2.41 5.59
CA ILE A 17 0.72 1.85 6.02
C ILE A 17 -0.27 2.99 6.24
N VAL A 18 -1.45 2.87 5.62
CA VAL A 18 -2.56 3.81 5.76
C VAL A 18 -3.71 3.10 6.46
N GLY A 19 -4.07 3.58 7.65
CA GLY A 19 -5.31 3.22 8.33
C GLY A 19 -6.45 4.14 7.89
N LYS A 20 -7.56 3.58 7.41
CA LYS A 20 -8.78 4.33 7.11
C LYS A 20 -9.93 3.82 7.96
N LYS A 21 -10.66 4.73 8.62
CA LYS A 21 -11.88 4.40 9.36
C LYS A 21 -13.08 4.61 8.44
N GLN A 22 -13.80 3.55 8.13
CA GLN A 22 -15.04 3.60 7.33
C GLN A 22 -16.10 2.75 8.02
N ASN A 23 -17.32 3.29 8.18
CA ASN A 23 -18.45 2.62 8.82
C ASN A 23 -18.10 1.92 10.16
N GLY A 24 -17.36 2.62 11.02
CA GLY A 24 -16.92 2.10 12.32
C GLY A 24 -15.80 1.06 12.29
N LYS A 25 -15.36 0.62 11.10
CA LYS A 25 -14.29 -0.36 10.91
C LYS A 25 -13.00 0.33 10.45
N THR A 26 -11.86 -0.16 10.93
CA THR A 26 -10.54 0.32 10.49
C THR A 26 -9.98 -0.63 9.44
N TYR A 27 -9.56 -0.08 8.32
CA TYR A 27 -9.03 -0.77 7.16
C TYR A 27 -7.58 -0.35 6.93
N TYR A 28 -6.69 -1.32 6.74
CA TYR A 28 -5.29 -1.05 6.47
C TYR A 28 -4.96 -1.23 4.99
N TYR A 29 -4.15 -0.31 4.48
CA TYR A 29 -3.64 -0.33 3.12
C TYR A 29 -2.13 -0.17 3.14
N LEU A 30 -1.42 -0.92 2.30
CA LEU A 30 -0.05 -0.61 1.91
C LEU A 30 -0.13 0.35 0.73
N ALA A 31 0.36 1.58 0.91
CA ALA A 31 0.36 2.60 -0.12
C ALA A 31 1.79 2.95 -0.53
N GLU A 32 1.98 3.21 -1.82
CA GLU A 32 3.28 3.61 -2.38
C GLU A 32 3.13 4.98 -3.02
N SER A 33 4.04 5.90 -2.69
CA SER A 33 4.05 7.26 -3.23
C SER A 33 5.12 7.45 -4.28
N ALA A 34 4.78 8.17 -5.35
CA ALA A 34 5.73 8.66 -6.35
C ALA A 34 5.34 10.07 -6.81
N ARG A 35 6.25 10.79 -7.48
CA ARG A 35 5.90 12.07 -8.09
C ARG A 35 5.35 11.85 -9.50
N VAL A 36 4.13 12.33 -9.72
CA VAL A 36 3.49 12.40 -11.04
C VAL A 36 3.45 13.87 -11.42
N GLU A 37 4.06 14.22 -12.55
CA GLU A 37 4.21 15.62 -13.00
C GLU A 37 4.89 16.53 -11.94
N GLY A 38 5.84 15.99 -11.19
CA GLY A 38 6.54 16.73 -10.13
C GLY A 38 5.72 16.91 -8.84
N LYS A 39 4.49 16.40 -8.76
CA LYS A 39 3.65 16.46 -7.55
C LYS A 39 3.60 15.09 -6.85
N PRO A 40 3.74 15.00 -5.52
CA PRO A 40 3.61 13.73 -4.80
C PRO A 40 2.18 13.18 -4.93
N ARG A 41 2.06 11.93 -5.37
CA ARG A 41 0.81 11.18 -5.54
C ARG A 41 0.97 9.75 -5.01
N ILE A 42 -0.13 9.15 -4.57
CA ILE A 42 -0.17 7.71 -4.29
C ILE A 42 -0.39 7.00 -5.62
N VAL A 43 0.53 6.12 -6.00
CA VAL A 43 0.51 5.43 -7.31
C VAL A 43 0.06 3.99 -7.22
N SER A 44 0.09 3.40 -6.03
CA SER A 44 -0.31 2.02 -5.78
C SER A 44 -0.88 1.90 -4.37
N GLN A 45 -1.95 1.13 -4.24
CA GLN A 45 -2.58 0.80 -2.95
C GLN A 45 -3.00 -0.67 -2.94
N ARG A 46 -2.53 -1.41 -1.94
CA ARG A 46 -2.94 -2.80 -1.67
C ARG A 46 -3.68 -2.86 -0.35
N TYR A 47 -4.84 -3.51 -0.36
CA TYR A 47 -5.62 -3.76 0.85
C TYR A 47 -4.96 -4.86 1.69
N LEU A 48 -4.73 -4.59 2.97
CA LEU A 48 -4.09 -5.51 3.92
C LEU A 48 -5.08 -6.23 4.84
N GLY A 49 -6.34 -5.77 4.87
CA GLY A 49 -7.36 -6.31 5.76
C GLY A 49 -7.93 -5.27 6.72
N SER A 50 -8.89 -5.73 7.52
CA SER A 50 -9.50 -4.92 8.58
C SER A 50 -8.75 -5.13 9.89
N ALA A 51 -8.70 -4.10 10.74
CA ALA A 51 -8.15 -4.18 12.09
C ALA A 51 -8.98 -5.09 13.02
N VAL A 52 -10.22 -5.40 12.63
CA VAL A 52 -10.99 -6.50 13.22
C VAL A 52 -10.25 -7.78 12.82
N GLY A 53 -9.38 -8.23 13.72
CA GLY A 53 -8.54 -9.39 13.51
C GLY A 53 -9.37 -10.60 13.08
N ASP A 54 -8.97 -11.20 11.97
CA ASP A 54 -9.48 -12.50 11.56
C ASP A 54 -8.98 -13.54 12.57
N ARG A 55 -9.79 -13.86 13.58
CA ARG A 55 -9.47 -14.84 14.65
C ARG A 55 -9.28 -16.27 14.12
N ARG A 56 -9.42 -16.49 12.81
CA ARG A 56 -9.46 -17.81 12.19
C ARG A 56 -8.08 -18.40 11.90
N SER A 57 -7.06 -17.57 11.63
CA SER A 57 -5.71 -18.04 11.33
C SER A 57 -4.95 -18.49 12.58
N THR A 58 -5.06 -17.77 13.70
CA THR A 58 -4.41 -18.09 14.98
C THR A 58 -4.95 -19.36 15.65
N LEU A 59 -6.18 -19.77 15.31
CA LEU A 59 -6.77 -21.01 15.82
C LEU A 59 -6.25 -22.26 15.10
N ARG A 60 -5.70 -22.12 13.89
CA ARG A 60 -5.20 -23.25 13.09
C ARG A 60 -3.78 -23.66 13.45
N GLU A 61 -2.99 -22.75 14.02
CA GLU A 61 -1.63 -23.02 14.51
C GLU A 61 -1.60 -23.64 15.92
N ARG A 62 -2.69 -23.57 16.68
CA ARG A 62 -2.80 -24.16 18.03
C ARG A 62 -3.24 -25.63 18.07
N THR A 63 -3.67 -26.19 16.94
CA THR A 63 -4.17 -27.57 16.83
C THR A 63 -3.20 -28.47 16.06
N GLY A 64 -1.95 -28.03 15.89
CA GLY A 64 -0.87 -28.81 15.26
C GLY A 64 -0.01 -29.53 16.29
#